data_AF-A0A4U9HQS5-F1
#
_entry.id   AF-A0A4U9HQS5-F1
#
_cell.length_a   1.000
_cell.length_b   1.000
_cell.length_c   1.000
_cell.angle_alpha   90.00
_cell.angle_beta   90.00
_cell.angle_gamma   90.00
#
_symmetry.space_group_name_H-M   'P 1'
#
loop_
_entity.id
_entity.type
_entity.pdbx_description
1 polymer ?
#
loop_
_entity_poly.entity_id
_entity_poly.type
_entity_poly.pdbx_seq_one_letter_code
_entity_poly.pdbx_strand_id
1 'polypeptide(L)' 'MCSTTALRPYFSYSESFEPTAGTDAFGKPFSPSKGKQYETGVKYAPANRPITASVALYS' A
#
# COMPACT_ATOMS: atom_id res chain seq x y z
N MET A 1 -13.55 -4.16 33.35
CA MET A 1 -12.73 -4.86 32.35
C MET A 1 -12.59 -3.95 31.14
N CYS A 2 -11.39 -3.46 30.85
CA CYS A 2 -11.15 -2.52 29.73
C CYS A 2 -11.39 -3.26 28.41
N SER A 3 -12.47 -2.91 27.70
CA SER A 3 -12.72 -3.39 26.34
C SER A 3 -11.93 -2.52 25.39
N THR A 4 -10.64 -2.81 25.25
CA THR A 4 -9.74 -2.17 24.29
C THR A 4 -10.21 -2.51 22.87
N THR A 5 -11.02 -1.65 22.29
CA THR A 5 -11.17 -1.54 20.84
C THR A 5 -9.78 -1.59 20.21
N ALA A 6 -9.46 -2.64 19.46
CA ALA A 6 -8.18 -2.73 18.76
C ALA A 6 -8.28 -1.93 17.45
N LEU A 7 -8.15 -0.61 17.56
CA LEU A 7 -7.93 0.26 16.42
C LEU A 7 -6.44 0.19 16.06
N ARG A 8 -6.13 -0.30 14.86
CA ARG A 8 -4.76 -0.50 14.37
C ARG A 8 -4.52 0.41 13.18
N PRO A 9 -4.03 1.65 13.38
CA PRO A 9 -3.59 2.48 12.27
C PRO A 9 -2.36 1.85 11.62
N TYR A 10 -2.28 1.93 10.30
CA TYR A 10 -1.11 1.51 9.54
C TYR A 10 -0.83 2.51 8.43
N PHE A 11 0.46 2.68 8.15
CA PHE A 11 0.95 3.43 7.01
C PHE A 11 1.93 2.52 6.28
N SER A 12 1.78 2.42 4.97
CA SER A 12 2.59 1.59 4.09
C SER A 12 3.09 2.44 2.92
N TYR A 13 4.36 2.26 2.60
CA TYR A 13 4.98 2.83 1.42
C TYR A 13 5.52 1.68 0.58
N SER A 14 5.11 1.62 -0.68
CA SER A 14 5.56 0.60 -1.62
C SER A 14 6.18 1.26 -2.84
N GLU A 15 7.41 0.87 -3.16
CA GLU A 15 8.06 1.22 -4.42
C GLU A 15 8.05 0.00 -5.34
N SER A 16 7.66 0.20 -6.59
CA SER A 16 7.79 -0.79 -7.64
C SER A 16 8.79 -0.32 -8.68
N PHE A 17 9.51 -1.28 -9.26
CA PHE A 17 10.44 -1.06 -10.35
C PHE A 17 10.16 -2.09 -11.43
N GLU A 18 9.85 -1.60 -12.62
CA GLU A 18 9.63 -2.43 -13.79
C GLU A 18 10.64 -2.07 -14.88
N PRO A 19 11.64 -2.94 -15.14
CA PRO A 19 12.64 -2.69 -16.16
C PRO A 19 12.00 -2.78 -17.54
N THR A 20 12.01 -1.67 -18.26
CA THR A 20 11.53 -1.62 -19.64
C THR A 20 12.60 -2.21 -20.56
N ALA A 21 12.43 -3.45 -20.99
CA ALA A 21 13.32 -4.08 -21.96
C ALA A 21 13.07 -3.51 -23.36
N GLY A 22 14.08 -2.85 -23.93
CA GLY A 22 14.02 -2.29 -25.28
C GLY A 22 14.77 -0.96 -25.38
N THR A 23 14.93 -0.50 -26.61
CA THR A 23 15.54 0.79 -26.92
C THR A 23 14.58 1.63 -27.77
N ASP A 24 14.65 2.95 -27.62
CA ASP A 24 13.92 3.87 -28.51
C ASP A 24 14.42 3.77 -29.95
N ALA A 25 13.79 4.51 -30.87
CA ALA A 25 14.16 4.56 -32.29
C ALA A 25 15.61 5.04 -32.54
N PHE A 26 16.28 5.59 -31.52
CA PHE A 26 17.66 6.09 -31.55
C PHE A 26 18.64 5.19 -30.78
N GLY A 27 18.21 4.01 -30.34
CA GLY A 27 19.05 3.03 -29.64
C GLY A 27 19.29 3.34 -28.16
N LYS A 28 18.55 4.30 -27.56
CA LYS A 28 18.66 4.58 -26.11
C LYS A 28 17.79 3.62 -25.30
N PRO A 29 18.31 3.01 -24.22
CA PRO A 29 17.50 2.16 -23.35
C PRO A 29 16.36 2.96 -22.71
N PHE A 30 15.18 2.35 -22.64
CA PHE A 30 14.03 2.98 -21.99
C PHE A 30 14.30 3.21 -20.50
N SER A 31 13.80 4.33 -19.99
CA SER A 31 13.80 4.55 -18.55
C SER A 31 12.90 3.49 -17.89
N PRO A 32 13.36 2.85 -16.81
CA PRO A 32 12.56 1.88 -16.09
C PRO A 32 11.35 2.58 -15.47
N SER A 33 10.19 1.91 -15.52
CA SER A 33 9.00 2.43 -14.87
C SER A 33 9.14 2.29 -13.35
N LYS A 34 8.93 3.38 -12.63
CA LYS A 34 8.94 3.38 -11.16
C LYS A 34 7.55 3.74 -10.67
N GLY A 35 6.92 2.84 -9.93
CA GLY A 35 5.68 3.12 -9.22
C GLY A 35 5.98 3.48 -7.77
N LYS A 36 5.30 4.50 -7.26
CA LYS A 36 5.32 4.84 -5.83
C LYS A 36 3.88 4.82 -5.36
N GLN A 37 3.58 3.94 -4.41
CA GLN A 37 2.26 3.85 -3.82
C GLN A 37 2.36 4.19 -2.33
N TYR A 38 1.49 5.09 -1.91
CA TYR A 38 1.32 5.43 -0.51
C TYR A 38 -0.02 4.87 -0.06
N GLU A 39 -0.03 4.12 1.03
CA GLU A 39 -1.26 3.61 1.64
C GLU A 39 -1.30 4.00 3.11
N THR A 40 -2.41 4.60 3.52
CA THR A 40 -2.69 4.86 4.93
C THR A 40 -4.06 4.30 5.26
N GLY A 41 -4.18 3.62 6.40
CA GLY A 41 -5.43 2.96 6.74
C GLY A 41 -5.57 2.69 8.21
N VAL A 42 -6.79 2.32 8.58
CA VAL A 42 -7.14 1.95 9.94
C VAL A 42 -7.91 0.65 9.90
N LYS A 43 -7.50 -0.31 10.73
CA LYS A 43 -8.21 -1.56 10.94
C LYS A 43 -8.89 -1.52 12.30
N TYR A 44 -10.15 -1.93 12.35
CA TYR A 44 -10.94 -2.05 13.56
C TYR A 44 -11.34 -3.50 13.77
N ALA A 45 -10.92 -4.07 14.89
CA ALA A 45 -11.28 -5.42 15.31
C ALA A 45 -11.66 -5.40 16.80
N PRO A 46 -12.96 -5.36 17.15
CA PRO A 46 -13.40 -5.40 18.54
C PRO A 46 -13.25 -6.82 19.10
N ALA A 47 -12.73 -6.94 20.33
CA ALA A 47 -12.47 -8.24 20.97
C ALA A 47 -13.72 -9.06 21.32
N ASN A 48 -14.90 -8.43 21.32
CA ASN A 48 -16.17 -9.01 21.74
C ASN A 48 -17.08 -9.47 20.59
N ARG A 49 -16.67 -9.27 19.34
CA ARG A 49 -17.44 -9.68 18.15
C ARG A 49 -16.49 -10.16 17.05
N PRO A 50 -16.83 -11.22 16.30
CA PRO A 50 -16.02 -11.71 15.19
C PRO A 50 -16.23 -10.87 13.92
N ILE A 51 -16.15 -9.54 14.05
CA ILE A 51 -16.27 -8.60 12.94
C ILE A 51 -14.94 -7.87 12.78
N THR A 52 -14.50 -7.69 11.54
CA THR A 52 -13.33 -6.86 11.24
C THR A 52 -13.73 -5.86 10.18
N ALA A 53 -13.38 -4.59 10.39
CA ALA A 53 -13.57 -3.54 9.42
C ALA A 53 -12.22 -2.88 9.12
N SER A 54 -12.02 -2.46 7.87
CA SER A 54 -10.80 -1.78 7.44
C SER A 54 -11.14 -0.67 6.47
N VAL A 55 -10.51 0.48 6.64
CA VAL A 55 -10.58 1.59 5.70
C VAL A 55 -9.15 1.98 5.31
N ALA A 56 -8.92 2.22 4.03
CA ALA A 56 -7.62 2.59 3.49
C ALA A 56 -7.77 3.66 2.42
N LEU A 57 -6.82 4.59 2.40
CA LEU A 57 -6.60 5.60 1.37
C LEU A 57 -5.30 5.22 0.67
N TYR A 58 -5.35 5.07 -0.64
CA TYR A 58 -4.22 4.77 -1.49
C TYR A 58 -4.03 5.89 -2.54
N SER A 59 -2.79 6.16 -2.91
CA SER A 59 -2.41 7.11 -3.96
C SER A 59 -1.33 6.54 -4.88
#